data_AF-A0A8D9GNM6-F1
#
_entry.id   AF-A0A8D9GNM6-F1
#
_cell.length_a   1.000
_cell.length_b   1.000
_cell.length_c   1.000
_cell.angle_alpha   90.00
_cell.angle_beta   90.00
_cell.angle_gamma   90.00
#
_symmetry.space_group_name_H-M   'P 1'
#
loop_
_entity.id
_entity.type
_entity.pdbx_description
1 polymer ?
#
loop_
_entity_poly.entity_id
_entity_poly.type
_entity_poly.pdbx_seq_one_letter_code
_entity_poly.pdbx_strand_id
1 'polypeptide(L)'
;MDLAICAACKLMTGPCTLGNENACVMAPYFPSTEPENFDRVNKVFGVVNFYKILSRLEESWQHEYAVKALCYKADARIQDPIHGYLGPQMVYNNILNNLKRETYSAKNELSVTMAKVPQYSNLPIPSDLAEPYLFVLINEMLELNEEWKNQLTGLLDVDERRNIDEIVGMRKNDQGDVHRADCASTSSGPSSGPPNQNQP
;
A
#
# COMPACT_ATOMS: atom_id res chain seq x y z
N MET A 1 50.08 -15.92 -9.10
CA MET A 1 48.77 -15.37 -8.69
C MET A 1 48.07 -16.48 -7.95
N ASP A 2 47.98 -16.36 -6.63
CA ASP A 2 47.29 -17.35 -5.81
C ASP A 2 45.82 -17.42 -6.27
N LEU A 3 45.40 -18.60 -6.70
CA LEU A 3 44.05 -18.83 -7.17
C LEU A 3 43.14 -18.69 -5.95
N ALA A 4 42.39 -17.58 -5.87
CA ALA A 4 41.61 -17.25 -4.69
C ALA A 4 40.51 -18.31 -4.47
N ILE A 5 40.62 -19.09 -3.39
CA ILE A 5 39.62 -20.08 -2.96
C ILE A 5 38.35 -19.34 -2.57
N CYS A 6 37.18 -19.77 -3.09
CA CYS A 6 35.91 -19.13 -2.74
C CYS A 6 35.58 -19.30 -1.25
N ALA A 7 34.76 -18.40 -0.70
CA ALA A 7 34.46 -18.39 0.73
C ALA A 7 33.86 -19.72 1.22
N ALA A 8 33.01 -20.35 0.39
CA ALA A 8 32.42 -21.65 0.70
C ALA A 8 33.46 -22.75 0.85
N CYS A 9 34.33 -22.93 -0.16
CA CYS A 9 35.38 -23.95 -0.13
C CYS A 9 36.41 -23.67 0.98
N LYS A 10 36.69 -22.40 1.27
CA LYS A 10 37.56 -22.00 2.38
C LYS A 10 36.99 -22.46 3.73
N LEU A 11 35.69 -22.27 3.97
CA LEU A 11 35.03 -22.72 5.19
C LEU A 11 34.94 -24.24 5.28
N MET A 12 34.70 -24.91 4.14
CA MET A 12 34.56 -26.37 4.08
C MET A 12 35.91 -27.12 4.02
N THR A 13 37.04 -26.41 3.93
CA THR A 13 38.38 -26.99 3.73
C THR A 13 38.53 -27.88 2.48
N GLY A 14 37.67 -27.68 1.47
CA GLY A 14 37.64 -28.48 0.24
C GLY A 14 38.40 -27.84 -0.93
N PRO A 15 38.75 -28.61 -1.99
CA PRO A 15 39.38 -28.05 -3.18
C PRO A 15 38.41 -27.10 -3.92
N CYS A 16 38.92 -25.97 -4.41
CA CYS A 16 38.18 -25.01 -5.23
C CYS A 16 38.80 -24.92 -6.62
N THR A 17 38.18 -25.60 -7.59
CA THR A 17 38.58 -25.56 -9.01
C THR A 17 37.88 -24.39 -9.69
N LEU A 18 38.67 -23.38 -10.12
CA LEU A 18 38.19 -22.23 -10.91
C LEU A 18 38.54 -22.46 -12.38
N GLY A 19 37.57 -22.31 -13.29
CA GLY A 19 37.83 -22.19 -14.74
C GLY A 19 38.06 -23.48 -15.54
N ASN A 20 37.58 -24.64 -15.08
CA ASN A 20 37.61 -25.90 -15.86
C ASN A 20 36.25 -26.61 -15.87
N GLU A 21 36.17 -27.77 -16.52
CA GLU A 21 34.96 -28.61 -16.64
C GLU A 21 34.35 -29.07 -15.30
N ASN A 22 35.10 -28.96 -14.20
CA ASN A 22 34.64 -29.17 -12.81
C ASN A 22 34.68 -27.85 -12.02
N ALA A 23 34.23 -26.74 -12.61
CA ALA A 23 34.20 -25.44 -11.95
C ALA A 23 33.36 -25.48 -10.65
N CYS A 24 33.88 -24.86 -9.59
CA CYS A 24 33.17 -24.76 -8.32
C CYS A 24 31.87 -23.98 -8.48
N VAL A 25 30.73 -24.65 -8.27
CA VAL A 25 29.38 -24.07 -8.33
C VAL A 25 29.20 -22.90 -7.36
N MET A 26 29.96 -22.87 -6.26
CA MET A 26 29.84 -21.82 -5.23
C MET A 26 30.69 -20.59 -5.52
N ALA A 27 31.72 -20.72 -6.36
CA ALA A 27 32.68 -19.66 -6.56
C ALA A 27 32.10 -18.37 -7.17
N PRO A 28 31.15 -18.43 -8.13
CA PRO A 28 30.51 -17.22 -8.67
C PRO A 28 29.70 -16.43 -7.63
N TYR A 29 29.19 -17.10 -6.59
CA TYR A 29 28.24 -16.50 -5.65
C TYR A 29 28.82 -16.17 -4.28
N PHE A 30 29.92 -16.82 -3.89
CA PHE A 30 30.62 -16.59 -2.62
C PHE A 30 32.10 -16.29 -2.87
N PRO A 31 32.41 -15.10 -3.40
CA PRO A 31 33.79 -14.70 -3.63
C PRO A 31 34.56 -14.67 -2.30
N SER A 32 35.88 -14.83 -2.37
CA SER A 32 36.76 -14.79 -1.20
C SER A 32 36.76 -13.45 -0.47
N THR A 33 36.31 -12.38 -1.13
CA THR A 33 36.23 -11.01 -0.60
C THR A 33 35.08 -10.79 0.37
N GLU A 34 34.04 -11.64 0.32
CA GLU A 34 32.82 -11.50 1.12
C GLU A 34 32.48 -12.81 1.86
N PRO A 35 33.37 -13.30 2.75
CA PRO A 35 33.19 -14.57 3.43
C PRO A 35 31.94 -14.62 4.32
N GLU A 36 31.56 -13.48 4.89
CA GLU A 36 30.43 -13.36 5.80
C GLU A 36 29.10 -13.77 5.17
N ASN A 37 28.95 -13.63 3.84
CA ASN A 37 27.73 -14.03 3.15
C ASN A 37 27.52 -15.54 3.22
N PHE A 38 28.59 -16.33 3.03
CA PHE A 38 28.49 -17.78 3.15
C PHE A 38 28.32 -18.22 4.61
N ASP A 39 28.99 -17.56 5.55
CA ASP A 39 28.89 -17.88 6.97
C ASP A 39 27.44 -17.77 7.47
N ARG A 40 26.72 -16.72 7.06
CA ARG A 40 25.31 -16.51 7.41
C ARG A 40 24.42 -17.60 6.81
N VAL A 41 24.59 -17.92 5.53
CA VAL A 41 23.86 -19.00 4.87
C VAL A 41 24.14 -20.35 5.53
N ASN A 42 25.39 -20.67 5.82
CA ASN A 42 25.77 -21.91 6.47
C ASN A 42 25.21 -22.01 7.90
N LYS A 43 25.22 -20.91 8.66
CA LYS A 43 24.65 -20.87 10.01
C LYS A 43 23.14 -21.19 10.03
N VAL A 44 22.39 -20.72 9.03
CA VAL A 44 20.92 -20.85 9.01
C VAL A 44 20.46 -22.12 8.30
N PHE A 45 21.04 -22.43 7.14
CA PHE A 45 20.61 -23.56 6.31
C PHE A 45 21.52 -24.77 6.44
N GLY A 46 22.81 -24.56 6.72
CA GLY A 46 23.83 -25.58 6.64
C GLY A 46 24.22 -25.91 5.20
N VAL A 47 25.50 -26.21 5.00
CA VAL A 47 26.09 -26.59 3.70
C VAL A 47 25.26 -27.66 2.98
N VAL A 48 24.86 -28.73 3.67
CA VAL A 48 24.16 -29.87 3.05
C VAL A 48 22.81 -29.46 2.45
N ASN A 49 22.01 -28.68 3.18
CA ASN A 49 20.71 -28.23 2.67
C ASN A 49 20.89 -27.20 1.57
N PHE A 50 21.90 -26.34 1.68
CA PHE A 50 22.24 -25.38 0.65
C PHE A 50 22.54 -26.08 -0.69
N TYR A 51 23.41 -27.10 -0.69
CA TYR A 51 23.68 -27.91 -1.88
C TYR A 51 22.43 -28.64 -2.40
N LYS A 52 21.62 -29.23 -1.51
CA LYS A 52 20.37 -29.90 -1.90
C LYS A 52 19.37 -28.96 -2.57
N ILE A 53 19.36 -27.68 -2.21
CA ILE A 53 18.50 -26.68 -2.86
C ILE A 53 19.04 -26.37 -4.25
N LEU A 54 20.33 -26.08 -4.39
CA LEU A 54 20.92 -25.77 -5.70
C LEU A 54 20.87 -26.96 -6.67
N SER A 55 21.04 -28.19 -6.18
CA SER A 55 20.99 -29.39 -7.02
C SER A 55 19.60 -29.68 -7.60
N ARG A 56 18.55 -29.04 -7.08
CA ARG A 56 17.17 -29.15 -7.61
C ARG A 56 16.89 -28.13 -8.72
N LEU A 57 17.83 -27.22 -8.98
CA LEU A 57 17.70 -26.17 -9.98
C LEU A 57 18.55 -26.57 -11.18
N GLU A 58 17.92 -26.69 -12.34
CA GLU A 58 18.57 -27.17 -13.57
C GLU A 58 19.32 -26.06 -14.28
N GLU A 59 18.81 -24.82 -14.19
CA GLU A 59 19.31 -23.70 -14.97
C GLU A 59 20.23 -22.80 -14.12
N SER A 60 21.39 -22.44 -14.65
CA SER A 60 22.40 -21.61 -13.96
C SER A 60 21.85 -20.25 -13.49
N TRP A 61 20.93 -19.63 -14.25
CA TRP A 61 20.31 -18.37 -13.83
C TRP A 61 19.47 -18.53 -12.56
N GLN A 62 18.86 -19.70 -12.35
CA GLN A 62 18.08 -19.99 -11.14
C GLN A 62 18.98 -20.05 -9.91
N HIS A 63 20.22 -20.53 -10.05
CA HIS A 63 21.19 -20.60 -8.96
C HIS A 63 21.49 -19.20 -8.43
N GLU A 64 21.69 -18.21 -9.31
CA GLU A 64 21.94 -16.83 -8.90
C GLU A 64 20.80 -16.26 -8.04
N TYR A 65 19.56 -16.41 -8.49
CA TYR A 65 18.39 -15.96 -7.72
C TYR A 65 18.24 -16.75 -6.41
N ALA A 66 18.46 -18.05 -6.43
CA ALA A 66 18.36 -18.89 -5.26
C ALA A 66 19.40 -18.51 -4.20
N VAL A 67 20.65 -18.28 -4.59
CA VAL A 67 21.70 -17.85 -3.64
C VAL A 67 21.37 -16.49 -3.06
N LYS A 68 20.98 -15.50 -3.88
CA LYS A 68 20.55 -14.18 -3.38
C LYS A 68 19.39 -14.30 -2.38
N ALA A 69 18.38 -15.12 -2.68
CA ALA A 69 17.25 -15.35 -1.79
C ALA A 69 17.66 -16.04 -0.49
N LEU A 70 18.59 -17.01 -0.55
CA LEU A 70 19.08 -17.72 0.63
C LEU A 70 19.92 -16.80 1.51
N CYS A 71 20.79 -15.96 0.95
CA CYS A 71 21.50 -14.93 1.69
C CYS A 71 20.52 -13.99 2.41
N TYR A 72 19.54 -13.43 1.68
CA TYR A 72 18.52 -12.56 2.29
C TYR A 72 17.76 -13.26 3.44
N LYS A 73 17.34 -14.51 3.23
CA LYS A 73 16.61 -15.27 4.25
C LYS A 73 17.47 -15.61 5.46
N ALA A 74 18.75 -15.92 5.25
CA ALA A 74 19.68 -16.16 6.34
C ALA A 74 19.86 -14.89 7.18
N ASP A 75 20.05 -13.76 6.53
CA ASP A 75 20.25 -12.46 7.17
C ASP A 75 19.02 -12.06 7.98
N ALA A 76 17.83 -12.20 7.39
CA ALA A 76 16.57 -11.96 8.07
C ALA A 76 16.39 -12.87 9.29
N ARG A 77 16.77 -14.16 9.20
CA ARG A 77 16.68 -15.12 10.32
C ARG A 77 17.69 -14.82 11.43
N ILE A 78 18.85 -14.27 11.10
CA ILE A 78 19.85 -13.84 12.08
C ILE A 78 19.38 -12.60 12.83
N GLN A 79 18.73 -11.66 12.14
CA GLN A 79 18.17 -10.44 12.74
C GLN A 79 16.90 -10.72 13.55
N ASP A 80 16.01 -11.57 13.04
CA ASP A 80 14.80 -12.03 13.72
C ASP A 80 14.78 -13.56 13.82
N PRO A 81 15.28 -14.13 14.94
CA PRO A 81 15.27 -15.57 15.18
C PRO A 81 13.88 -16.18 15.42
N ILE A 82 12.82 -15.37 15.47
CA ILE A 82 11.45 -15.85 15.63
C ILE A 82 10.78 -15.91 14.26
N HIS A 83 10.67 -14.79 13.55
CA HIS A 83 9.92 -14.71 12.28
C HIS A 83 10.82 -14.72 11.04
N GLY A 84 12.08 -14.30 11.15
CA GLY A 84 12.99 -14.17 10.00
C GLY A 84 12.37 -13.38 8.85
N TYR A 85 12.48 -13.90 7.63
CA TYR A 85 11.91 -13.25 6.44
C TYR A 85 10.37 -13.16 6.45
N LEU A 86 9.69 -13.96 7.27
CA LEU A 86 8.22 -13.94 7.36
C LEU A 86 7.71 -12.68 8.04
N GLY A 87 8.50 -12.05 8.93
CA GLY A 87 8.12 -10.82 9.61
C GLY A 87 7.80 -9.69 8.62
N PRO A 88 8.77 -9.28 7.76
CA PRO A 88 8.53 -8.31 6.70
C PRO A 88 7.40 -8.73 5.75
N GLN A 89 7.34 -10.01 5.36
CA GLN A 89 6.28 -10.52 4.48
C GLN A 89 4.88 -10.32 5.08
N MET A 90 4.70 -10.56 6.39
CA MET A 90 3.42 -10.32 7.08
C MET A 90 3.05 -8.84 7.09
N VAL A 91 4.01 -7.97 7.39
CA VAL A 91 3.81 -6.50 7.37
C VAL A 91 3.38 -6.03 5.97
N TYR A 92 4.09 -6.44 4.93
CA TYR A 92 3.76 -6.08 3.55
C TYR A 92 2.38 -6.58 3.14
N ASN A 93 2.01 -7.81 3.50
CA ASN A 93 0.68 -8.34 3.21
C ASN A 93 -0.42 -7.55 3.91
N ASN A 94 -0.20 -7.13 5.16
CA ASN A 94 -1.16 -6.30 5.88
C ASN A 94 -1.35 -4.93 5.20
N ILE A 95 -0.26 -4.25 4.85
CA ILE A 95 -0.29 -2.96 4.13
C ILE A 95 -1.01 -3.11 2.80
N LEU A 96 -0.68 -4.14 2.02
CA LEU A 96 -1.28 -4.41 0.72
C LEU A 96 -2.79 -4.66 0.82
N ASN A 97 -3.23 -5.41 1.84
CA ASN A 97 -4.64 -5.64 2.10
C ASN A 97 -5.36 -4.35 2.53
N ASN A 98 -4.71 -3.50 3.32
CA ASN A 98 -5.25 -2.21 3.70
C ASN A 98 -5.47 -1.30 2.49
N LEU A 99 -4.45 -1.14 1.65
CA LEU A 99 -4.50 -0.31 0.44
C LEU A 99 -5.56 -0.81 -0.55
N LYS A 100 -5.71 -2.13 -0.70
CA LYS A 100 -6.79 -2.71 -1.52
C LYS A 100 -8.17 -2.32 -0.99
N ARG A 101 -8.36 -2.32 0.33
CA ARG A 101 -9.63 -1.94 0.98
C ARG A 101 -9.95 -0.47 0.75
N GLU A 102 -8.97 0.41 0.94
CA GLU A 102 -9.12 1.86 0.71
C GLU A 102 -9.46 2.14 -0.76
N THR A 103 -8.77 1.48 -1.69
CA THR A 103 -9.06 1.60 -3.13
C THR A 103 -10.49 1.15 -3.44
N TYR A 104 -10.96 0.06 -2.84
CA TYR A 104 -12.33 -0.41 -3.03
C TYR A 104 -13.36 0.58 -2.47
N SER A 105 -13.13 1.13 -1.26
CA SER A 105 -14.01 2.14 -0.67
C SER A 105 -14.10 3.38 -1.56
N ALA A 106 -12.96 3.93 -1.98
CA ALA A 106 -12.92 5.11 -2.83
C ALA A 106 -13.61 4.90 -4.18
N LYS A 107 -13.42 3.73 -4.81
CA LYS A 107 -14.14 3.37 -6.05
C LYS A 107 -15.65 3.28 -5.84
N ASN A 108 -16.08 2.68 -4.72
CA ASN A 108 -17.50 2.60 -4.38
C ASN A 108 -18.10 3.99 -4.13
N GLU A 109 -17.44 4.83 -3.35
CA GLU A 109 -17.85 6.22 -3.10
C GLU A 109 -17.97 7.01 -4.41
N LEU A 110 -16.98 6.90 -5.30
CA LEU A 110 -17.02 7.52 -6.63
C LEU A 110 -18.22 7.03 -7.45
N SER A 111 -18.51 5.73 -7.45
CA SER A 111 -19.66 5.19 -8.18
C SER A 111 -21.00 5.75 -7.67
N VAL A 112 -21.12 5.91 -6.35
CA VAL A 112 -22.32 6.46 -5.70
C VAL A 112 -22.46 7.95 -6.00
N THR A 113 -21.37 8.72 -5.98
CA THR A 113 -21.42 10.14 -6.31
C THR A 113 -21.74 10.36 -7.78
N MET A 114 -21.11 9.61 -8.70
CA MET A 114 -21.42 9.66 -10.13
C MET A 114 -22.88 9.33 -10.43
N ALA A 115 -23.50 8.40 -9.69
CA ALA A 115 -24.93 8.09 -9.83
C ALA A 115 -25.85 9.25 -9.39
N LYS A 116 -25.37 10.16 -8.54
CA LYS A 116 -26.11 11.34 -8.05
C LYS A 116 -25.88 12.60 -8.87
N VAL A 117 -24.84 12.62 -9.71
CA VAL A 117 -24.63 13.72 -10.66
C VAL A 117 -25.71 13.61 -11.75
N PRO A 118 -26.49 14.67 -12.04
CA PRO A 118 -27.42 14.64 -13.15
C PRO A 118 -26.66 14.31 -14.44
N GLN A 119 -27.19 13.40 -15.27
CA GLN A 119 -26.55 12.96 -16.51
C GLN A 119 -26.53 14.10 -17.55
N TYR A 120 -25.67 15.11 -17.39
CA TYR A 120 -25.37 16.08 -18.45
C TYR A 120 -24.39 15.52 -19.49
N SER A 121 -23.84 14.33 -19.24
CA SER A 121 -22.72 13.73 -19.96
C SER A 121 -23.04 13.17 -21.35
N ASN A 122 -24.23 13.39 -21.90
CA ASN A 122 -24.54 13.09 -23.29
C ASN A 122 -25.31 14.22 -23.99
N LEU A 123 -25.00 15.48 -23.70
CA LEU A 123 -25.34 16.53 -24.66
C LEU A 123 -24.35 16.40 -25.82
N PRO A 124 -24.79 15.97 -27.02
CA PRO A 124 -23.90 15.96 -28.18
C PRO A 124 -23.51 17.41 -28.41
N ILE A 125 -22.21 17.71 -28.35
CA ILE A 125 -21.70 19.02 -28.78
C ILE A 125 -22.09 19.12 -30.26
N PRO A 126 -22.95 20.08 -30.65
CA PRO A 126 -23.30 20.26 -32.05
C PRO A 126 -22.01 20.43 -32.86
N SER A 127 -21.91 19.74 -34.00
CA SER A 127 -20.69 19.77 -34.84
C SER A 127 -20.28 21.20 -35.24
N ASP A 128 -21.26 22.11 -35.30
CA ASP A 128 -21.08 23.54 -35.59
C ASP A 128 -20.26 24.27 -34.50
N LEU A 129 -20.14 23.70 -33.30
CA LEU A 129 -19.34 24.23 -32.20
C LEU A 129 -17.87 23.75 -32.21
N ALA A 130 -17.46 22.93 -33.18
CA ALA A 130 -16.09 22.44 -33.28
C ALA A 130 -15.18 23.33 -34.16
N GLU A 131 -15.70 24.42 -34.73
CA GLU A 131 -14.93 25.28 -35.63
C GLU A 131 -13.99 26.27 -34.91
N PRO A 132 -12.83 26.61 -35.52
CA PRO A 132 -11.82 27.49 -34.93
C PRO A 132 -12.31 28.90 -34.55
N TYR A 133 -13.38 29.38 -35.20
CA TYR A 133 -13.96 30.70 -34.95
C TYR A 133 -14.79 30.77 -33.66
N LEU A 134 -15.21 29.63 -33.11
CA LEU A 134 -16.04 29.59 -31.91
C LEU A 134 -15.29 30.05 -30.65
N PHE A 135 -13.97 29.85 -30.59
CA PHE A 135 -13.17 30.30 -29.46
C PHE A 135 -13.24 31.82 -29.27
N VAL A 136 -13.35 32.58 -30.37
CA VAL A 136 -13.48 34.05 -30.31
C VAL A 136 -14.85 34.45 -29.75
N LEU A 137 -15.92 33.83 -30.25
CA LEU A 137 -17.29 34.09 -29.77
C LEU A 137 -17.49 33.65 -28.31
N ILE A 138 -16.91 32.52 -27.89
CA ILE A 138 -16.97 32.07 -26.49
C ILE A 138 -16.29 33.09 -25.57
N ASN A 139 -15.11 33.60 -25.96
CA ASN A 139 -14.43 34.61 -25.16
C ASN A 139 -15.24 35.92 -25.11
N GLU A 140 -15.87 36.33 -26.21
CA GLU A 140 -16.78 37.50 -26.23
C GLU A 140 -18.01 37.30 -25.33
N MET A 141 -18.58 36.08 -25.31
CA MET A 141 -19.68 35.72 -24.40
C MET A 141 -19.25 35.65 -22.92
N LEU A 142 -18.00 35.26 -22.65
CA LEU A 142 -17.41 35.27 -21.30
C LEU A 142 -17.10 36.70 -20.82
N GLU A 143 -16.95 37.65 -21.73
CA GLU A 143 -16.75 39.08 -21.45
C GLU A 143 -18.06 39.86 -21.29
N LEU A 144 -19.23 39.24 -21.49
CA LEU A 144 -20.52 39.88 -21.20
C LEU A 144 -20.60 40.33 -19.73
N ASN A 145 -21.30 41.43 -19.48
CA ASN A 145 -21.54 41.86 -18.10
C ASN A 145 -22.41 40.82 -17.36
N GLU A 146 -22.30 40.79 -16.04
CA GLU A 146 -22.99 39.78 -15.22
C GLU A 146 -24.52 39.85 -15.34
N GLU A 147 -25.08 41.02 -15.62
CA GLU A 147 -26.52 41.22 -15.82
C GLU A 147 -27.02 40.48 -17.09
N TRP A 148 -26.31 40.62 -18.21
CA TRP A 148 -26.62 39.92 -19.46
C TRP A 148 -26.37 38.42 -19.35
N LYS A 149 -25.32 38.00 -18.65
CA LYS A 149 -25.06 36.58 -18.36
C LYS A 149 -26.19 35.95 -17.56
N ASN A 150 -26.68 36.65 -16.52
CA ASN A 150 -27.78 36.18 -15.68
C ASN A 150 -29.10 36.11 -16.48
N GLN A 151 -29.38 37.09 -17.35
CA GLN A 151 -30.54 37.04 -18.26
C GLN A 151 -30.48 35.85 -19.23
N LEU A 152 -29.32 35.59 -19.86
CA LEU A 152 -29.16 34.53 -20.86
C LEU A 152 -29.23 33.11 -20.27
N THR A 153 -28.74 32.94 -19.05
CA THR A 153 -28.70 31.63 -18.37
C THR A 153 -29.96 31.33 -17.57
N GLY A 154 -30.91 32.26 -17.50
CA GLY A 154 -32.11 32.16 -16.66
C GLY A 154 -31.78 32.03 -15.17
N LEU A 155 -30.57 32.43 -14.77
CA LEU A 155 -30.13 32.39 -13.39
C LEU A 155 -30.68 33.63 -12.70
N LEU A 156 -31.49 33.40 -11.67
CA LEU A 156 -32.06 34.43 -10.81
C LEU A 156 -30.95 35.37 -10.29
N ASP A 157 -31.25 36.66 -10.19
CA ASP A 157 -30.28 37.71 -9.82
C ASP A 157 -29.54 37.34 -8.52
N VAL A 158 -28.35 37.89 -8.30
CA VAL A 158 -27.45 37.48 -7.20
C VAL A 158 -28.18 37.45 -5.83
N ASP A 159 -29.13 38.35 -5.61
CA ASP A 159 -29.98 38.39 -4.41
C ASP A 159 -30.99 37.22 -4.31
N GLU A 160 -31.56 36.77 -5.43
CA GLU A 160 -32.46 35.61 -5.48
C GLU A 160 -31.68 34.29 -5.38
N ARG A 161 -30.45 34.26 -5.90
CA ARG A 161 -29.50 33.14 -5.73
C ARG A 161 -29.07 32.97 -4.28
N ARG A 162 -28.81 34.08 -3.56
CA ARG A 162 -28.58 34.09 -2.10
C ARG A 162 -29.79 33.56 -1.34
N ASN A 163 -31.00 33.93 -1.76
CA ASN A 163 -32.25 33.40 -1.19
C ASN A 163 -32.40 31.89 -1.41
N ILE A 164 -32.02 31.36 -2.58
CA ILE A 164 -32.05 29.92 -2.85
C ILE A 164 -31.03 29.17 -2.00
N ASP A 165 -29.81 29.69 -1.85
CA ASP A 165 -28.79 29.09 -1.01
C ASP A 165 -29.16 29.14 0.49
N GLU A 166 -29.85 30.19 0.95
CA GLU A 166 -30.44 30.25 2.30
C GLU A 166 -31.60 29.24 2.48
N ILE A 167 -32.49 29.09 1.50
CA ILE A 167 -33.58 28.09 1.53
C ILE A 167 -33.03 26.66 1.49
N VAL A 168 -31.93 26.41 0.75
CA VAL A 168 -31.24 25.12 0.70
C VAL A 168 -30.39 24.88 1.96
N GLY A 169 -29.83 25.94 2.55
CA GLY A 169 -29.09 25.92 3.81
C GLY A 169 -29.98 25.66 5.04
N MET A 170 -31.17 26.25 5.08
CA MET A 170 -32.15 26.01 6.16
C MET A 170 -32.69 24.58 6.16
N ARG A 171 -32.78 23.92 4.99
CA ARG A 171 -33.18 22.49 4.92
C ARG A 171 -32.19 21.50 5.53
N LYS A 172 -30.97 21.92 5.85
CA LYS A 172 -29.96 21.04 6.51
C LYS A 172 -30.01 21.06 8.03
N ASN A 173 -30.83 21.91 8.65
CA ASN A 173 -30.81 22.10 10.11
C ASN A 173 -32.01 21.50 10.87
N ASP A 174 -33.03 20.97 10.19
CA ASP A 174 -34.25 20.47 10.86
C ASP A 174 -34.33 18.94 11.04
N GLN A 175 -33.20 18.24 10.98
CA GLN A 175 -33.18 16.81 11.34
C GLN A 175 -31.99 16.49 12.25
N GLY A 176 -32.10 16.88 13.52
CA GLY A 176 -31.06 16.54 14.50
C GLY A 176 -31.32 16.81 15.97
N ASP A 177 -32.44 17.39 16.41
CA ASP A 177 -32.73 17.55 17.86
C ASP A 177 -33.63 16.43 18.38
N VAL A 178 -33.00 15.33 18.81
CA VAL A 178 -33.60 14.40 19.78
C VAL A 178 -33.01 14.75 21.15
N HIS A 179 -33.74 15.58 21.90
CA HIS A 179 -33.52 15.71 23.34
C HIS A 179 -33.98 14.43 24.06
N ARG A 180 -33.08 13.76 24.82
CA ARG A 180 -33.46 13.22 26.13
C ARG A 180 -32.30 12.90 27.09
N ALA A 181 -32.22 13.77 28.10
CA ALA A 181 -31.94 13.55 29.52
C ALA A 181 -30.53 13.10 29.98
N ASP A 182 -29.85 14.05 30.61
CA ASP A 182 -28.83 13.84 31.62
C ASP A 182 -29.44 13.25 32.89
N CYS A 183 -28.86 12.16 33.39
CA CYS A 183 -28.99 11.74 34.78
C CYS A 183 -27.59 11.65 35.40
N ALA A 184 -27.17 12.72 36.07
CA ALA A 184 -26.10 12.68 37.04
C ALA A 184 -26.66 12.17 38.37
N SER A 185 -26.00 11.17 38.97
CA SER A 185 -26.19 10.83 40.38
C SER A 185 -24.83 10.58 40.99
N THR A 186 -24.41 11.52 41.81
CA THR A 186 -23.34 11.37 42.80
C THR A 186 -23.96 10.86 44.09
N SER A 187 -23.40 9.81 44.68
CA SER A 187 -23.28 9.73 46.14
C SER A 187 -22.25 8.66 46.52
N SER A 188 -21.46 9.00 47.52
CA SER A 188 -20.29 8.28 47.99
C SER A 188 -20.59 7.67 49.37
N GLY A 189 -20.34 6.35 49.51
CA GLY A 189 -19.82 5.65 50.71
C GLY A 189 -20.80 5.24 51.84
N PRO A 190 -20.37 4.42 52.83
CA PRO A 190 -19.23 3.48 52.86
C PRO A 190 -19.49 2.09 53.52
N SER A 191 -18.47 1.21 53.41
CA SER A 191 -17.99 0.22 54.41
C SER A 191 -18.62 -1.17 54.60
N SER A 192 -17.71 -2.16 54.61
CA SER A 192 -17.59 -3.39 55.45
C SER A 192 -17.78 -4.78 54.79
N GLY A 193 -16.68 -5.56 54.72
CA GLY A 193 -16.61 -6.98 54.30
C GLY A 193 -16.89 -7.96 55.47
N PRO A 194 -16.36 -9.21 55.54
CA PRO A 194 -15.54 -10.01 54.61
C PRO A 194 -16.12 -11.47 54.43
N PRO A 195 -15.37 -12.60 54.39
CA PRO A 195 -14.67 -13.18 53.24
C PRO A 195 -15.02 -14.67 52.92
N ASN A 196 -14.39 -15.20 51.85
CA ASN A 196 -13.64 -16.47 51.82
C ASN A 196 -14.27 -17.77 51.22
N GLN A 197 -13.48 -18.37 50.30
CA GLN A 197 -13.33 -19.80 49.91
C GLN A 197 -14.54 -20.52 49.26
N ASN A 198 -14.41 -21.51 48.37
CA ASN A 198 -13.34 -22.45 48.09
C ASN A 198 -13.48 -22.99 46.65
N GLN A 199 -12.33 -23.35 46.07
CA GLN A 199 -12.13 -24.34 45.00
C GLN A 199 -12.58 -25.76 45.46
N PRO A 200 -12.77 -26.77 44.59
CA PRO A 200 -11.76 -27.33 43.67
C PRO A 200 -12.01 -27.06 42.18
#